data_AF-H3SMP8-F1
#
_entry.id   AF-H3SMP8-F1
#
_cell.length_a   1.000
_cell.length_b   1.000
_cell.length_c   1.000
_cell.angle_alpha   90.00
_cell.angle_beta   90.00
_cell.angle_gamma   90.00
#
_symmetry.space_group_name_H-M   'P 1'
#
loop_
_entity.id
_entity.type
_entity.pdbx_description
1 polymer ?
#
loop_
_entity_poly.entity_id
_entity_poly.type
_entity_poly.pdbx_seq_one_letter_code
_entity_poly.pdbx_strand_id
1 'polypeptide(L)'
;MNINCFTDENQAKDMIKLLDELSQDNKAIRFSIIEIESNEIIGSCGYNSIDFENAKAEIGYDIARAFWGRGYASEAICSLLDYAFSSLKLNRIEAKVEPANVNSVKVLQKLNFTFEGTLRQYEKVNGKLNDLNMYSKLRTD
;
A
#
# COMPACT_ATOMS: atom_id res chain seq x y z
N MET A 1 0.85 6.54 1.08
CA MET A 1 0.91 7.80 1.88
C MET A 1 2.22 8.50 1.59
N ASN A 2 2.20 9.78 1.22
CA ASN A 2 3.41 10.58 1.11
C ASN A 2 3.71 11.26 2.44
N ILE A 3 4.69 10.71 3.13
CA ILE A 3 5.13 11.17 4.43
C ILE A 3 6.61 11.50 4.31
N ASN A 4 7.01 12.67 4.80
CA ASN A 4 8.41 13.02 4.89
C ASN A 4 9.10 12.11 5.92
N CYS A 5 10.40 11.88 5.74
CA CYS A 5 11.17 11.11 6.73
C CYS A 5 10.99 11.73 8.12
N PHE A 6 10.62 10.90 9.09
CA PHE A 6 10.53 11.34 10.47
C PHE A 6 11.93 11.68 11.00
N THR A 7 11.98 12.77 11.76
CA THR A 7 13.19 13.27 12.43
C THR A 7 13.10 13.12 13.94
N ASP A 8 11.93 12.75 14.45
CA ASP A 8 11.66 12.57 15.88
C ASP A 8 10.70 11.39 16.13
N GLU A 9 10.90 10.69 17.24
CA GLU A 9 10.09 9.52 17.62
C GLU A 9 8.60 9.86 17.82
N ASN A 10 8.27 11.07 18.28
CA ASN A 10 6.88 11.48 18.47
C ASN A 10 6.12 11.51 17.14
N GLN A 11 6.78 11.82 16.02
CA GLN A 11 6.13 11.80 14.71
C GLN A 11 5.71 10.37 14.32
N ALA A 12 6.50 9.37 14.70
CA ALA A 12 6.13 7.97 14.52
C ALA A 12 4.94 7.58 15.40
N LYS A 13 4.93 8.00 16.68
CA LYS A 13 3.82 7.76 17.60
C LYS A 13 2.52 8.41 17.13
N ASP A 14 2.60 9.65 16.66
CA ASP A 14 1.46 10.38 16.11
C ASP A 14 0.92 9.69 14.85
N MET A 15 1.81 9.18 13.99
CA MET A 15 1.41 8.41 12.81
C MET A 15 0.73 7.09 13.20
N ILE A 16 1.25 6.36 14.19
CA ILE A 16 0.62 5.13 14.68
C ILE A 16 -0.78 5.43 15.21
N LYS A 17 -0.92 6.47 16.04
CA LYS A 17 -2.20 6.89 16.59
C LYS A 17 -3.21 7.25 15.50
N LEU A 18 -2.79 8.02 14.49
CA LEU A 18 -3.63 8.36 13.34
C LEU A 18 -4.12 7.12 12.59
N LEU A 19 -3.23 6.15 12.36
CA LEU A 19 -3.57 4.90 11.66
C LEU A 19 -4.54 4.03 12.46
N ASP A 20 -4.39 3.98 13.79
CA ASP A 20 -5.30 3.27 14.68
C ASP A 20 -6.71 3.90 14.66
N GLU A 21 -6.80 5.24 14.72
CA GLU A 21 -8.07 5.97 14.62
C GLU A 21 -8.76 5.72 13.27
N LEU A 22 -8.03 5.79 12.16
CA LEU A 22 -8.57 5.49 10.83
C LEU A 22 -9.02 4.03 10.69
N SER A 23 -8.37 3.10 11.38
CA SER A 23 -8.77 1.69 11.41
C SER A 23 -10.04 1.46 12.22
N GLN A 24 -10.22 2.14 13.35
CA GLN A 24 -11.45 2.07 14.14
C GLN A 24 -12.65 2.61 13.35
N ASP A 25 -12.40 3.62 12.51
CA ASP A 25 -13.38 4.22 11.61
C ASP A 25 -13.60 3.42 10.31
N ASN A 26 -12.93 2.27 10.11
CA ASN A 26 -12.96 1.47 8.88
C ASN A 26 -12.54 2.25 7.61
N LYS A 27 -11.72 3.29 7.75
CA LYS A 27 -11.28 4.14 6.62
C LYS A 27 -9.95 3.72 6.03
N ALA A 28 -9.06 3.15 6.84
CA ALA A 28 -7.75 2.65 6.42
C ALA A 28 -7.31 1.57 7.40
N ILE A 29 -6.42 0.65 7.00
CA ILE A 29 -5.84 -0.33 7.91
C ILE A 29 -4.37 -0.47 7.57
N ARG A 30 -3.50 -0.45 8.57
CA ARG A 30 -2.05 -0.64 8.41
C ARG A 30 -1.56 -1.79 9.25
N PHE A 31 -0.73 -2.63 8.65
CA PHE A 31 -0.08 -3.78 9.28
C PHE A 31 1.44 -3.60 9.25
N SER A 32 2.10 -4.07 10.29
CA SER A 32 3.56 -4.27 10.30
C SER A 32 3.91 -5.58 9.59
N ILE A 33 4.98 -5.58 8.81
CA ILE A 33 5.53 -6.79 8.22
C ILE A 33 6.70 -7.22 9.09
N ILE A 34 6.61 -8.41 9.68
CA ILE A 34 7.64 -8.98 10.55
C ILE A 34 8.28 -10.17 9.84
N GLU A 35 9.61 -10.15 9.68
CA GLU A 35 10.33 -11.30 9.13
C GLU A 35 10.44 -12.39 10.20
N ILE A 36 10.05 -13.61 9.85
CA ILE A 36 9.96 -14.73 10.81
C ILE A 36 11.34 -15.10 11.37
N GLU A 37 12.38 -15.10 10.53
CA GLU A 37 13.73 -15.55 10.93
C GLU A 37 14.38 -14.62 11.94
N SER A 38 14.28 -13.30 11.73
CA SER A 38 14.90 -12.28 12.58
C SER A 38 13.96 -11.76 13.67
N ASN A 39 12.65 -11.96 13.51
CA ASN A 39 11.59 -11.34 14.31
C ASN A 39 11.66 -9.79 14.31
N GLU A 40 12.18 -9.21 13.21
CA GLU A 40 12.28 -7.76 13.03
C GLU A 40 11.14 -7.22 12.16
N ILE A 41 10.73 -5.98 12.42
CA ILE A 41 9.82 -5.25 11.52
C ILE A 41 10.62 -4.82 10.29
N ILE A 42 10.28 -5.38 9.14
CA ILE A 42 10.97 -5.13 7.87
C ILE A 42 10.21 -4.18 6.95
N GLY A 43 9.06 -3.67 7.38
CA GLY A 43 8.24 -2.77 6.58
C GLY A 43 6.80 -2.72 7.07
N SER A 44 5.93 -2.19 6.22
CA SER A 44 4.50 -2.11 6.49
C SER A 44 3.68 -2.19 5.22
N CYS A 45 2.45 -2.69 5.33
CA CYS A 45 1.50 -2.73 4.24
C CYS A 45 0.08 -2.47 4.74
N GLY A 46 -0.85 -2.20 3.84
CA GLY A 46 -2.24 -2.07 4.22
C GLY A 46 -3.09 -1.39 3.16
N TYR A 47 -4.25 -0.93 3.58
CA TYR A 47 -5.16 -0.13 2.78
C TYR A 47 -5.04 1.33 3.19
N ASN A 48 -4.56 2.18 2.28
CA ASN A 48 -4.48 3.63 2.49
C ASN A 48 -5.87 4.27 2.55
N SER A 49 -6.86 3.67 1.88
CA SER A 49 -8.26 4.07 1.93
C SER A 49 -9.15 2.86 1.66
N ILE A 50 -10.31 2.82 2.32
CA ILE A 50 -11.34 1.80 2.11
C ILE A 50 -12.67 2.51 1.88
N ASP A 51 -13.36 2.09 0.84
CA ASP A 51 -14.67 2.57 0.43
C ASP A 51 -15.59 1.35 0.32
N PHE A 52 -16.26 1.04 1.44
CA PHE A 52 -17.17 -0.10 1.54
C PHE A 52 -18.43 0.08 0.68
N GLU A 53 -18.90 1.30 0.48
CA GLU A 53 -20.07 1.58 -0.36
C GLU A 53 -19.81 1.19 -1.82
N ASN A 54 -18.60 1.48 -2.33
CA ASN A 54 -18.19 1.10 -3.68
C ASN A 54 -17.38 -0.21 -3.73
N ALA A 55 -17.31 -0.95 -2.62
CA ALA A 55 -16.58 -2.21 -2.47
C ALA A 55 -15.13 -2.13 -3.02
N LYS A 56 -14.39 -1.08 -2.69
CA LYS A 56 -13.01 -0.89 -3.14
C LYS A 56 -12.05 -0.39 -2.06
N ALA A 57 -10.77 -0.62 -2.26
CA ALA A 57 -9.71 -0.06 -1.41
C ALA A 57 -8.44 0.23 -2.21
N GLU A 58 -7.64 1.18 -1.73
CA GLU A 58 -6.30 1.47 -2.25
C GLU A 58 -5.25 0.82 -1.35
N ILE A 59 -4.36 -0.02 -1.89
CA ILE A 59 -3.25 -0.61 -1.14
C ILE A 59 -2.01 0.29 -1.15
N GLY A 60 -1.24 0.21 -0.06
CA GLY A 60 0.09 0.81 0.06
C GLY A 60 1.04 -0.15 0.80
N TYR A 61 2.31 -0.12 0.44
CA TYR A 61 3.33 -0.95 1.06
C TYR A 61 4.73 -0.35 0.93
N ASP A 62 5.58 -0.65 1.90
CA ASP A 62 7.00 -0.33 1.93
C ASP A 62 7.75 -1.47 2.62
N ILE A 63 8.96 -1.72 2.12
CA ILE A 63 9.89 -2.71 2.66
C ILE A 63 11.21 -1.99 2.88
N ALA A 64 11.88 -2.27 4.00
CA ALA A 64 13.21 -1.78 4.28
C ALA A 64 14.18 -2.26 3.20
N ARG A 65 15.07 -1.37 2.76
CA ARG A 65 15.95 -1.59 1.60
C ARG A 65 16.78 -2.88 1.69
N ALA A 66 17.22 -3.26 2.89
CA ALA A 66 18.01 -4.46 3.14
C ALA A 66 17.28 -5.78 2.76
N PHE A 67 15.95 -5.73 2.67
CA PHE A 67 15.07 -6.87 2.41
C PHE A 67 14.44 -6.82 1.01
N TRP A 68 14.85 -5.88 0.16
CA TRP A 68 14.39 -5.82 -1.24
C TRP A 68 14.84 -7.04 -2.05
N GLY A 69 14.05 -7.42 -3.06
CA GLY A 69 14.37 -8.53 -3.96
C GLY A 69 14.12 -9.93 -3.40
N ARG A 70 13.64 -10.05 -2.16
CA ARG A 70 13.40 -11.34 -1.48
C ARG A 70 11.96 -11.86 -1.59
N GLY A 71 11.05 -11.10 -2.19
CA GLY A 71 9.65 -11.51 -2.39
C GLY A 71 8.66 -11.02 -1.33
N TYR A 72 9.11 -10.43 -0.23
CA TYR A 72 8.23 -9.98 0.88
C TYR A 72 7.12 -9.01 0.46
N ALA A 73 7.40 -8.08 -0.46
CA ALA A 73 6.35 -7.19 -0.98
C ALA A 73 5.24 -7.98 -1.69
N SER A 74 5.59 -9.00 -2.48
CA SER A 74 4.60 -9.83 -3.16
C SER A 74 3.79 -10.65 -2.17
N GLU A 75 4.44 -11.26 -1.19
CA GLU A 75 3.78 -12.03 -0.12
C GLU A 75 2.80 -11.16 0.67
N ALA A 76 3.23 -9.98 1.10
CA ALA A 76 2.40 -9.03 1.83
C ALA A 76 1.17 -8.60 1.02
N ILE A 77 1.32 -8.32 -0.27
CA ILE A 77 0.20 -7.91 -1.12
C ILE A 77 -0.75 -9.09 -1.39
N CYS A 78 -0.25 -10.32 -1.58
CA CYS A 78 -1.12 -11.50 -1.69
C CYS A 78 -2.01 -11.64 -0.45
N SER A 79 -1.42 -11.53 0.75
CA SER A 79 -2.19 -11.57 2.00
C SER A 79 -3.22 -10.46 2.10
N LEU A 80 -2.90 -9.25 1.62
CA LEU A 80 -3.87 -8.17 1.52
C LEU A 80 -5.00 -8.52 0.56
N LEU A 81 -4.71 -8.94 -0.68
CA LEU A 81 -5.72 -9.32 -1.66
C LEU A 81 -6.68 -10.38 -1.11
N ASP A 82 -6.13 -11.43 -0.50
CA ASP A 82 -6.91 -12.50 0.12
C ASP A 82 -7.84 -11.94 1.20
N TYR A 83 -7.33 -11.12 2.11
CA TYR A 83 -8.14 -10.50 3.16
C TYR A 83 -9.22 -9.57 2.60
N ALA A 84 -8.89 -8.78 1.59
CA ALA A 84 -9.81 -7.82 0.97
C ALA A 84 -11.01 -8.51 0.31
N PHE A 85 -10.73 -9.58 -0.44
CA PHE A 85 -11.77 -10.30 -1.18
C PHE A 85 -12.55 -11.29 -0.31
N SER A 86 -11.86 -12.00 0.60
CA SER A 86 -12.49 -13.04 1.43
C SER A 86 -13.18 -12.48 2.66
N SER A 87 -12.55 -11.58 3.41
CA SER A 87 -13.05 -11.08 4.70
C SER A 87 -13.78 -9.75 4.55
N LEU A 88 -13.17 -8.77 3.88
CA LEU A 88 -13.77 -7.44 3.69
C LEU A 88 -14.84 -7.41 2.59
N LYS A 89 -14.97 -8.48 1.80
CA LYS A 89 -15.93 -8.63 0.69
C LYS A 89 -15.84 -7.53 -0.36
N LEU A 90 -14.67 -6.90 -0.51
CA LEU A 90 -14.43 -5.92 -1.54
C LEU A 90 -14.42 -6.59 -2.92
N ASN A 91 -14.63 -5.79 -3.96
CA ASN A 91 -14.60 -6.23 -5.35
C ASN A 91 -13.34 -5.76 -6.08
N ARG A 92 -12.75 -4.64 -5.65
CA ARG A 92 -11.68 -3.96 -6.39
C ARG A 92 -10.57 -3.47 -5.47
N ILE A 93 -9.33 -3.75 -5.83
CA ILE A 93 -8.15 -3.25 -5.14
C ILE A 93 -7.33 -2.39 -6.11
N GLU A 94 -7.00 -1.19 -5.67
CA GLU A 94 -6.28 -0.18 -6.43
C GLU A 94 -4.87 -0.01 -5.89
N ALA A 95 -3.91 0.28 -6.77
CA ALA A 95 -2.57 0.67 -6.40
C ALA A 95 -2.15 1.86 -7.26
N LYS A 96 -1.67 2.92 -6.60
CA LYS A 96 -1.09 4.09 -7.27
C LYS A 96 0.40 4.08 -7.07
N VAL A 97 1.16 4.16 -8.15
CA VAL A 97 2.62 4.05 -8.10
C VAL A 97 3.25 5.12 -8.98
N GLU A 98 4.30 5.78 -8.48
CA GLU A 98 5.11 6.66 -9.32
C GLU A 98 5.72 5.85 -10.48
N PRO A 99 5.65 6.33 -11.74
CA PRO A 99 6.21 5.61 -12.88
C PRO A 99 7.69 5.25 -12.73
N ALA A 100 8.46 6.05 -11.97
CA ALA A 100 9.88 5.80 -11.69
C ALA A 100 10.12 4.68 -10.66
N ASN A 101 9.12 4.26 -9.90
CA ASN A 101 9.23 3.18 -8.92
C ASN A 101 9.11 1.81 -9.61
N VAL A 102 10.15 1.46 -10.35
CA VAL A 102 10.24 0.22 -11.15
C VAL A 102 10.01 -1.04 -10.30
N ASN A 103 10.43 -1.03 -9.03
CA ASN A 103 10.27 -2.18 -8.15
C ASN A 103 8.79 -2.44 -7.82
N SER A 104 8.05 -1.39 -7.44
CA SER A 104 6.62 -1.52 -7.16
C SER A 104 5.84 -1.87 -8.44
N VAL A 105 6.18 -1.26 -9.58
CA VAL A 105 5.58 -1.63 -10.89
C VAL A 105 5.77 -3.11 -11.19
N LYS A 106 6.98 -3.66 -11.02
CA LYS A 106 7.25 -5.09 -11.23
C LYS A 106 6.45 -5.99 -10.29
N VAL A 107 6.28 -5.59 -9.03
CA VAL A 107 5.46 -6.34 -8.07
C VAL A 107 3.99 -6.37 -8.52
N LEU A 108 3.42 -5.23 -8.91
CA LEU A 108 2.04 -5.15 -9.38
C LEU A 108 1.82 -5.99 -10.66
N GLN A 109 2.76 -5.92 -11.62
CA GLN A 109 2.73 -6.75 -12.82
C GLN A 109 2.83 -8.24 -12.50
N LYS A 110 3.74 -8.64 -11.60
CA LYS A 110 3.90 -10.04 -11.17
C LYS A 110 2.62 -10.59 -10.52
N LEU A 111 1.86 -9.74 -9.83
CA LEU A 111 0.60 -10.09 -9.18
C LEU A 111 -0.63 -9.89 -10.09
N ASN A 112 -0.41 -9.72 -11.39
CA ASN A 112 -1.45 -9.57 -12.40
C ASN A 112 -2.43 -8.43 -12.10
N PHE A 113 -1.95 -7.32 -11.54
CA PHE A 113 -2.71 -6.08 -11.57
C PHE A 113 -2.78 -5.54 -13.01
N THR A 114 -3.95 -5.07 -13.41
CA THR A 114 -4.19 -4.41 -14.69
C THR A 114 -3.77 -2.96 -14.60
N PHE A 115 -2.94 -2.50 -15.55
CA PHE A 115 -2.65 -1.07 -15.72
C PHE A 115 -3.83 -0.37 -16.38
N GLU A 116 -4.37 0.67 -15.76
CA GLU A 116 -5.55 1.38 -16.25
C GLU A 116 -5.24 2.77 -16.81
N GLY A 117 -4.05 3.32 -16.52
CA GLY A 117 -3.59 4.58 -17.08
C GLY A 117 -2.74 5.40 -16.13
N THR A 118 -2.33 6.58 -16.61
CA THR A 118 -1.52 7.52 -15.86
C THR A 118 -2.37 8.72 -15.43
N LEU A 119 -2.46 8.92 -14.13
CA LEU A 119 -3.03 10.10 -13.51
C LEU A 119 -2.00 11.23 -13.59
N ARG A 120 -2.20 12.16 -14.53
CA ARG A 120 -1.27 13.27 -14.78
C ARG A 120 -1.35 14.31 -13.67
N GLN A 121 -0.21 14.73 -13.14
CA GLN A 121 -0.08 15.75 -12.09
C GLN A 121 -1.02 15.51 -10.90
N TYR A 122 -1.21 14.23 -10.55
CA TYR A 122 -2.22 13.80 -9.58
C TYR A 122 -1.87 14.21 -8.15
N GLU A 123 -0.58 14.25 -7.84
CA GLU A 123 -0.13 14.43 -6.47
C GLU A 123 1.00 15.44 -6.36
N LYS A 124 0.99 16.26 -5.31
CA LYS A 124 2.04 17.24 -5.04
C LYS A 124 2.94 16.75 -3.91
N VAL A 125 4.19 16.40 -4.23
CA VAL A 125 5.20 15.98 -3.27
C VAL A 125 6.37 16.96 -3.31
N ASN A 126 6.76 17.49 -2.16
CA ASN A 126 7.88 18.44 -2.04
C ASN A 126 7.80 19.61 -3.03
N GLY A 127 6.59 20.14 -3.23
CA GLY A 127 6.34 21.28 -4.12
C GLY A 127 6.16 20.93 -5.61
N LYS A 128 6.44 19.69 -6.02
CA LYS A 128 6.35 19.24 -7.42
C LYS A 128 5.11 18.39 -7.65
N LEU A 129 4.41 18.63 -8.75
CA LEU A 129 3.32 17.78 -9.22
C LEU A 129 3.90 16.55 -9.93
N ASN A 130 3.48 15.37 -9.49
CA ASN A 130 3.93 14.07 -10.00
C ASN A 130 2.77 13.33 -10.66
N ASP A 131 3.11 12.59 -11.70
CA ASP A 131 2.22 11.62 -12.34
C ASP A 131 2.22 10.31 -11.54
N LEU A 132 1.08 9.65 -11.45
CA LEU A 132 0.96 8.31 -10.86
C LEU A 132 0.35 7.35 -11.87
N ASN A 133 0.89 6.14 -11.96
CA ASN A 133 0.26 5.04 -12.66
C ASN A 133 -0.81 4.40 -11.77
N MET A 134 -2.01 4.25 -12.31
CA MET A 134 -3.12 3.53 -11.68
C MET A 134 -3.11 2.07 -12.14
N TYR A 135 -3.14 1.19 -11.15
CA TYR A 135 -3.29 -0.24 -11.32
C TYR A 135 -4.50 -0.72 -10.53
N SER A 136 -5.15 -1.77 -11.01
CA SER A 136 -6.25 -2.40 -10.30
C SER A 136 -6.21 -3.92 -10.38
N LYS A 137 -6.85 -4.57 -9.42
CA LYS A 137 -7.18 -5.99 -9.46
C LYS A 137 -8.60 -6.19 -8.98
N LEU A 138 -9.39 -6.94 -9.75
CA LEU A 138 -10.75 -7.30 -9.41
C LEU A 138 -10.78 -8.66 -8.70
N ARG A 139 -11.84 -8.91 -7.94
CA ARG A 139 -12.08 -10.21 -7.29
C ARG A 139 -12.18 -11.37 -8.29
N THR A 140 -12.54 -11.08 -9.53
CA THR A 140 -12.70 -12.07 -10.61
C THR A 140 -11.42 -12.39 -11.37
N ASP A 141 -10.32 -11.67 -11.10
CA ASP A 141 -9.03 -11.83 -11.80
C ASP A 141 -8.15 -12.91 -11.15
#